data_AF-A0A5A8C2A2-F1
#
_entry.id   AF-A0A5A8C2A2-F1
#
_cell.length_a   1.000
_cell.length_b   1.000
_cell.length_c   1.000
_cell.angle_alpha   90.00
_cell.angle_beta   90.00
_cell.angle_gamma   90.00
#
_symmetry.space_group_name_H-M   'P 1'
#
loop_
_entity.id
_entity.type
_entity.pdbx_description
1 polymer ?
#
loop_
_entity_poly.entity_id
_entity_poly.type
_entity_poly.pdbx_seq_one_letter_code
_entity_poly.pdbx_strand_id
1 'polypeptide(L)'
;MEGPPRLDASSTFLVWRDPVEAWEENWTFVVLQLAMFALATATLVHALRVGRAGLLLWLAAVGHGLFVEGFCYALPELDNFHHGRALVAIFGGRMPGYVVVLYPAFYYSAAQLASMLLGGLGSQFSGLRALGRRRREASSEGVVDVELVATAALTGLLTALVDVPYDAMGPKLLHWSWHPDDPNVFERTGPFIPTTSFIFHITFAASWLLVGAAASRVARMPCCGKLGWIPALLVASLLPFPLGVMQIQLFYVVPHDLACVPTATCLAAAVGAYLVVIVLCAWWLRGGVTRRVDPSIRRVSALPVLALLSVFSCCFVAFAALADPAGLSDTGVHLPVAVSEEACSRTETMLSLGGVATKSMHLCSLPDRASSGGPLPLRPGDRSSFPLVGHTLPAAHCAMPEVPHPFRVANSASEAQAGVIRKWTMIGTEWGAEGPASTRAAMLMVVCWPVALMLTTVLAAWSLDRSPSLAHSKSD
;
A
#
# COMPACT_ATOMS: atom_id res chain seq x y z
N MET A 1 15.06 0.17 -33.39
CA MET A 1 13.93 0.17 -32.45
C MET A 1 14.51 0.38 -31.08
N GLU A 2 14.32 1.58 -30.53
CA GLU A 2 14.75 1.93 -29.19
C GLU A 2 13.97 1.07 -28.18
N GLY A 3 14.65 0.55 -27.15
CA GLY A 3 13.99 -0.17 -26.07
C GLY A 3 12.98 0.72 -25.34
N PRO A 4 12.30 0.22 -24.29
CA PRO A 4 11.56 1.11 -23.38
C PRO A 4 12.50 2.26 -23.02
N PRO A 5 12.04 3.53 -22.98
CA PRO A 5 12.90 4.67 -22.74
C PRO A 5 13.65 4.42 -21.44
N ARG A 6 14.90 3.95 -21.56
CA ARG A 6 15.87 3.98 -20.48
C ARG A 6 15.94 5.43 -20.10
N LEU A 7 15.84 5.74 -18.80
CA LEU A 7 15.98 7.10 -18.28
C LEU A 7 17.09 7.80 -19.06
N ASP A 8 16.66 8.60 -20.03
CA ASP A 8 17.61 9.21 -20.94
C ASP A 8 18.37 10.18 -20.05
N ALA A 9 19.70 10.18 -20.08
CA ALA A 9 20.49 10.99 -19.16
C ALA A 9 20.18 12.51 -19.30
N SER A 10 19.41 12.87 -20.33
CA SER A 10 18.82 14.17 -20.65
C SER A 10 17.47 14.46 -19.96
N SER A 11 16.81 13.47 -19.37
CA SER A 11 15.51 13.63 -18.70
C SER A 11 15.67 14.40 -17.39
N THR A 12 14.90 15.47 -17.24
CA THR A 12 15.00 16.35 -16.07
C THR A 12 14.61 15.58 -14.81
N PHE A 13 15.45 15.66 -13.76
CA PHE A 13 15.18 15.00 -12.48
C PHE A 13 13.82 15.39 -11.90
N LEU A 14 13.38 16.62 -12.16
CA LEU A 14 12.14 17.20 -11.68
C LEU A 14 11.32 17.71 -12.86
N VAL A 15 10.08 17.25 -12.97
CA VAL A 15 9.11 17.65 -14.01
C VAL A 15 7.96 18.38 -13.34
N TRP A 16 7.65 19.56 -13.85
CA TRP A 16 6.51 20.38 -13.42
C TRP A 16 5.44 20.36 -14.50
N ARG A 17 4.19 20.35 -14.06
CA ARG A 17 3.02 20.43 -14.93
C ARG A 17 2.23 21.71 -14.65
N ASP A 18 1.63 22.29 -15.67
CA ASP A 18 0.70 23.40 -15.50
C ASP A 18 -0.49 22.93 -14.64
N PRO A 19 -0.73 23.57 -13.48
CA PRO A 19 -1.84 23.19 -12.61
C PRO A 19 -3.22 23.36 -13.24
N VAL A 20 -3.39 24.26 -14.21
CA VAL A 20 -4.67 24.45 -14.90
C VAL A 20 -4.95 23.26 -15.82
N GLU A 21 -3.98 22.87 -16.64
CA GLU A 21 -4.06 21.68 -17.50
C GLU A 21 -4.30 20.41 -16.66
N ALA A 22 -3.57 20.25 -15.55
CA ALA A 22 -3.73 19.10 -14.67
C ALA A 22 -5.12 19.05 -14.02
N TRP A 23 -5.70 20.21 -13.71
CA TRP A 23 -7.05 20.31 -13.16
C TRP A 23 -8.13 19.97 -14.19
N GLU A 24 -7.99 20.49 -15.41
CA GLU A 24 -8.91 20.23 -16.52
C GLU A 24 -8.92 18.75 -16.93
N GLU A 25 -7.76 18.09 -16.92
CA GLU A 25 -7.67 16.65 -17.23
C GLU A 25 -8.13 15.76 -16.07
N ASN A 26 -7.65 16.02 -14.84
CA ASN A 26 -7.97 15.20 -13.68
C ASN A 26 -7.88 15.96 -12.35
N TRP A 27 -8.90 16.77 -12.06
CA TRP A 27 -9.01 17.53 -10.82
C TRP A 27 -8.93 16.65 -9.56
N THR A 28 -9.43 15.41 -9.58
CA THR A 28 -9.38 14.52 -8.41
C THR A 28 -7.94 14.16 -8.04
N PHE A 29 -7.08 13.99 -9.04
CA PHE A 29 -5.67 13.68 -8.82
C PHE A 29 -4.90 14.90 -8.29
N VAL A 30 -5.26 16.10 -8.73
CA VAL A 30 -4.73 17.35 -8.15
C VAL A 30 -5.12 17.47 -6.69
N VAL A 31 -6.40 17.25 -6.35
CA VAL A 31 -6.89 17.31 -4.96
C VAL A 31 -6.19 16.26 -4.09
N LEU A 32 -5.99 15.03 -4.59
CA LEU A 32 -5.24 13.99 -3.89
C LEU A 32 -3.83 14.46 -3.52
N GLN A 33 -3.09 15.01 -4.48
CA GLN A 33 -1.71 15.49 -4.27
C GLN A 33 -1.66 16.57 -3.20
N LEU A 34 -2.54 17.58 -3.29
CA LEU A 34 -2.61 18.66 -2.31
C LEU A 34 -2.97 18.15 -0.91
N ALA A 35 -3.94 17.23 -0.83
CA ALA A 35 -4.34 16.62 0.44
C ALA A 35 -3.19 15.81 1.07
N MET A 36 -2.41 15.09 0.25
CA MET A 36 -1.24 14.35 0.72
C MET A 36 -0.15 15.29 1.24
N PHE A 37 0.18 16.36 0.52
CA PHE A 37 1.16 17.35 0.97
C PHE A 37 0.72 18.05 2.25
N ALA A 38 -0.58 18.37 2.39
CA ALA A 38 -1.13 18.92 3.63
C ALA A 38 -0.98 17.94 4.79
N LEU A 39 -1.33 16.67 4.60
CA LEU A 39 -1.20 15.62 5.61
C LEU A 39 0.26 15.41 6.03
N ALA A 40 1.17 15.32 5.06
CA ALA A 40 2.61 15.19 5.30
C ALA A 40 3.20 16.40 6.04
N THR A 41 2.72 17.61 5.72
CA THR A 41 3.13 18.83 6.44
C THR A 41 2.66 18.78 7.88
N ALA A 42 1.42 18.37 8.14
CA ALA A 42 0.91 18.23 9.50
C ALA A 42 1.69 17.16 10.30
N THR A 43 2.01 16.00 9.69
CA THR A 43 2.83 14.97 10.34
C THR A 43 4.25 15.45 10.59
N LEU A 44 4.84 16.25 9.70
CA LEU A 44 6.15 16.86 9.91
C LEU A 44 6.14 17.87 11.06
N VAL A 45 5.16 18.79 11.10
CA VAL A 45 5.00 19.74 12.20
C VAL A 45 4.83 19.00 13.53
N HIS A 46 4.03 17.94 13.54
CA HIS A 46 3.89 17.09 14.73
C HIS A 46 5.22 16.43 15.11
N ALA A 47 5.93 15.83 14.15
CA ALA A 47 7.23 15.19 14.37
C ALA A 47 8.28 16.15 14.93
N LEU A 48 8.33 17.39 14.43
CA LEU A 48 9.19 18.45 14.94
C LEU A 48 8.85 18.82 16.38
N ARG A 49 7.55 18.89 16.72
CA ARG A 49 7.09 19.18 18.10
C ARG A 49 7.40 18.03 19.07
N VAL A 50 7.32 16.78 18.63
CA VAL A 50 7.74 15.60 19.41
C VAL A 50 9.26 15.63 19.66
N GLY A 51 10.02 16.26 18.76
CA GLY A 51 11.46 16.45 18.87
C GLY A 51 12.26 15.44 18.05
N ARG A 52 13.53 15.23 18.42
CA ARG A 52 14.50 14.46 17.60
C ARG A 52 14.03 13.04 17.25
N ALA A 53 13.31 12.39 18.17
CA ALA A 53 12.78 11.04 17.95
C ALA A 53 11.65 11.02 16.92
N GLY A 54 10.71 11.97 17.02
CA GLY A 54 9.61 12.10 16.07
C GLY A 54 10.13 12.45 14.68
N LEU A 55 11.05 13.41 14.61
CA LEU A 55 11.69 13.80 13.35
C LEU A 55 12.47 12.64 12.71
N LEU A 56 13.21 11.85 13.51
CA LEU A 56 13.92 10.67 12.99
C LEU A 56 12.97 9.66 12.38
N LEU A 57 11.85 9.34 13.04
CA LEU A 57 10.84 8.44 12.49
C LEU A 57 10.24 8.99 11.20
N TRP A 58 9.86 10.27 11.19
CA TRP A 58 9.29 10.91 10.00
C TRP A 58 10.25 10.86 8.81
N LEU A 59 11.53 11.23 9.02
CA LEU A 59 12.56 11.15 7.98
C LEU A 59 12.84 9.70 7.57
N ALA A 60 12.80 8.75 8.50
CA ALA A 60 12.94 7.34 8.21
C ALA A 60 11.79 6.82 7.34
N ALA A 61 10.56 7.33 7.51
CA ALA A 61 9.44 6.97 6.65
C ALA A 61 9.64 7.51 5.22
N VAL A 62 10.14 8.74 5.06
CA VAL A 62 10.54 9.28 3.74
C VAL A 62 11.64 8.43 3.12
N GLY A 63 12.71 8.16 3.86
CA GLY A 63 13.84 7.37 3.36
C GLY A 63 13.45 5.94 3.02
N HIS A 64 12.57 5.34 3.82
CA HIS A 64 12.00 4.01 3.55
C HIS A 64 11.16 4.01 2.28
N GLY A 65 10.28 5.01 2.11
CA GLY A 65 9.47 5.15 0.91
C GLY A 65 10.30 5.32 -0.35
N LEU A 66 11.28 6.22 -0.33
CA LEU A 66 12.21 6.40 -1.45
C LEU A 66 12.98 5.12 -1.77
N PHE A 67 13.36 4.35 -0.75
CA PHE A 67 14.05 3.07 -0.96
C PHE A 67 13.12 2.02 -1.57
N VAL A 68 11.90 1.88 -1.07
CA VAL A 68 10.89 0.96 -1.58
C VAL A 68 10.56 1.27 -3.04
N GLU A 69 10.17 2.51 -3.34
CA GLU A 69 9.80 2.94 -4.68
C GLU A 69 10.99 2.89 -5.64
N GLY A 70 12.16 3.36 -5.18
CA GLY A 70 13.39 3.27 -5.95
C GLY A 70 13.76 1.83 -6.29
N PHE A 71 13.53 0.88 -5.36
CA PHE A 71 13.77 -0.53 -5.60
C PHE A 71 12.74 -1.14 -6.57
N CYS A 72 11.47 -0.78 -6.44
CA CYS A 72 10.40 -1.20 -7.35
C CYS A 72 10.62 -0.68 -8.78
N TYR A 73 11.08 0.57 -8.96
CA TYR A 73 11.38 1.12 -10.29
C TYR A 73 12.72 0.66 -10.85
N ALA A 74 13.69 0.30 -10.01
CA ALA A 74 14.98 -0.21 -10.46
C ALA A 74 14.92 -1.65 -10.97
N LEU A 75 13.94 -2.43 -10.51
CA LEU A 75 13.74 -3.82 -10.89
C LEU A 75 12.45 -3.95 -11.72
N PRO A 76 12.55 -4.17 -13.05
CA PRO A 76 11.37 -4.30 -13.92
C PRO A 76 10.36 -5.34 -13.42
N GLU A 77 10.83 -6.37 -12.72
CA GLU A 77 10.02 -7.44 -12.13
C GLU A 77 9.11 -6.97 -11.01
N LEU A 78 9.43 -5.83 -10.38
CA LEU A 78 8.67 -5.24 -9.28
C LEU A 78 7.89 -3.98 -9.69
N ASP A 79 8.06 -3.51 -10.93
CA ASP A 79 7.37 -2.31 -11.47
C ASP A 79 5.91 -2.63 -11.81
N ASN A 80 5.07 -2.78 -10.77
CA ASN A 80 3.72 -3.36 -10.87
C ASN A 80 2.60 -2.32 -11.03
N PHE A 81 2.90 -1.03 -11.04
CA PHE A 81 1.94 0.04 -11.32
C PHE A 81 2.58 1.22 -12.05
N HIS A 82 1.74 1.99 -12.73
CA HIS A 82 2.13 3.20 -13.43
C HIS A 82 1.29 4.36 -12.90
N HIS A 83 1.93 5.48 -12.59
CA HIS A 83 1.21 6.67 -12.14
C HIS A 83 0.74 7.54 -13.29
N GLY A 84 -0.33 8.28 -13.03
CA GLY A 84 -0.74 9.37 -13.90
C GLY A 84 0.17 10.58 -13.82
N ARG A 85 -0.07 11.55 -14.70
CA ARG A 85 0.75 12.78 -14.79
C ARG A 85 0.47 13.73 -13.63
N ALA A 86 1.31 13.64 -12.60
CA ALA A 86 1.26 14.48 -11.40
C ALA A 86 1.64 15.95 -11.67
N LEU A 87 1.30 16.84 -10.73
CA LEU A 87 1.70 18.27 -10.74
C LEU A 87 3.21 18.43 -10.65
N VAL A 88 3.80 17.60 -9.79
CA VAL A 88 5.23 17.48 -9.56
C VAL A 88 5.57 16.01 -9.71
N ALA A 89 6.52 15.69 -10.56
CA ALA A 89 7.04 14.33 -10.68
C ALA A 89 8.56 14.36 -10.66
N ILE A 90 9.16 13.32 -10.10
CA ILE A 90 10.62 13.14 -10.04
C ILE A 90 11.03 11.89 -10.80
N PHE A 91 12.33 11.77 -11.07
CA PHE A 91 12.92 10.71 -11.90
C PHE A 91 12.34 10.68 -13.32
N GLY A 92 12.39 11.83 -14.02
CA GLY A 92 11.94 11.91 -15.41
C GLY A 92 10.43 11.72 -15.58
N GLY A 93 9.64 12.01 -14.55
CA GLY A 93 8.19 11.90 -14.59
C GLY A 93 7.62 10.57 -14.10
N ARG A 94 8.45 9.60 -13.68
CA ARG A 94 7.97 8.27 -13.26
C ARG A 94 7.32 8.27 -11.87
N MET A 95 7.89 9.00 -10.92
CA MET A 95 7.41 8.99 -9.54
C MET A 95 6.76 10.34 -9.20
N PRO A 96 5.44 10.38 -8.94
CA PRO A 96 4.79 11.58 -8.45
C PRO A 96 5.43 12.09 -7.16
N GLY A 97 5.61 13.39 -7.04
CA GLY A 97 6.24 14.02 -5.87
C GLY A 97 5.48 13.75 -4.56
N TYR A 98 4.17 13.50 -4.62
CA TYR A 98 3.39 13.16 -3.43
C TYR A 98 3.72 11.75 -2.89
N VAL A 99 4.22 10.83 -3.73
CA VAL A 99 4.60 9.47 -3.30
C VAL A 99 5.75 9.51 -2.30
N VAL A 100 6.67 10.47 -2.44
CA VAL A 100 7.77 10.71 -1.47
C VAL A 100 7.24 10.94 -0.06
N VAL A 101 6.05 11.55 0.05
CA VAL A 101 5.43 11.89 1.33
C VAL A 101 4.23 11.00 1.69
N LEU A 102 3.91 10.01 0.86
CA LEU A 102 2.86 9.01 1.12
C LEU A 102 3.16 8.23 2.41
N TYR A 103 4.38 7.70 2.52
CA TYR A 103 4.83 6.91 3.65
C TYR A 103 4.79 7.66 4.99
N PRO A 104 5.39 8.86 5.14
CA PRO A 104 5.25 9.61 6.39
C PRO A 104 3.80 10.10 6.62
N ALA A 105 2.97 10.28 5.58
CA ALA A 105 1.56 10.60 5.79
C ALA A 105 0.79 9.41 6.38
N PHE A 106 1.03 8.20 5.87
CA PHE A 106 0.30 7.00 6.29
C PHE A 106 0.90 6.35 7.53
N TYR A 107 2.18 5.99 7.49
CA TYR A 107 2.84 5.19 8.52
C TYR A 107 2.93 5.98 9.83
N TYR A 108 3.31 7.25 9.75
CA TYR A 108 3.41 8.09 10.93
C TYR A 108 2.04 8.32 11.59
N SER A 109 1.01 8.64 10.79
CA SER A 109 -0.34 8.87 11.32
C SER A 109 -0.91 7.59 11.94
N ALA A 110 -0.74 6.44 11.28
CA ALA A 110 -1.12 5.13 11.82
C ALA A 110 -0.37 4.82 13.13
N ALA A 111 0.93 5.13 13.23
CA ALA A 111 1.70 4.93 14.44
C ALA A 111 1.26 5.83 15.60
N GLN A 112 0.89 7.09 15.32
CA GLN A 112 0.31 7.96 16.35
C GLN A 112 -1.03 7.42 16.84
N LEU A 113 -1.91 6.99 15.91
CA LEU A 113 -3.20 6.42 16.24
C LEU A 113 -3.05 5.14 17.07
N ALA A 114 -2.17 4.22 16.66
CA ALA A 114 -1.85 3.00 17.39
C ALA A 114 -1.37 3.30 18.82
N SER A 115 -0.47 4.27 18.96
CA SER A 115 0.10 4.69 20.26
C SER A 115 -0.98 5.27 21.18
N MET A 116 -1.96 6.01 20.65
CA MET A 116 -3.06 6.55 21.44
C MET A 116 -4.02 5.44 21.92
N LEU A 117 -4.38 4.50 21.05
CA LEU A 117 -5.32 3.42 21.38
C LEU A 117 -4.76 2.48 22.44
N LEU A 118 -3.57 1.93 22.22
CA LEU A 118 -2.90 1.05 23.18
C LEU A 118 -2.49 1.82 24.44
N GLY A 119 -2.17 3.10 24.26
CA GLY A 119 -1.81 3.97 25.35
C GLY A 119 -2.96 4.32 26.30
N GLY A 120 -4.18 4.46 25.78
CA GLY A 120 -5.39 4.63 26.57
C GLY A 120 -5.81 3.33 27.28
N LEU A 121 -5.69 2.18 26.60
CA LEU A 121 -5.92 0.85 27.19
C LEU A 121 -5.03 0.62 28.44
N GLY A 122 -3.75 0.97 28.38
CA GLY A 122 -2.83 0.84 29.52
C GLY A 122 -3.23 1.66 30.76
N SER A 123 -3.98 2.76 30.59
CA SER A 123 -4.49 3.58 31.69
C SER A 123 -5.71 2.96 32.39
N GLN A 124 -6.58 2.25 31.66
CA GLN A 124 -7.76 1.58 32.24
C GLN A 124 -7.39 0.37 33.10
N PHE A 125 -6.33 -0.36 32.75
CA PHE A 125 -5.84 -1.48 33.56
C PHE A 125 -4.96 -1.04 34.74
N SER A 126 -4.91 0.27 35.05
CA SER A 126 -4.12 0.81 36.15
C SER A 126 -4.63 0.43 37.56
N GLY A 127 -5.92 0.11 37.68
CA GLY A 127 -6.52 -0.34 38.95
C GLY A 127 -6.00 -1.69 39.46
N LEU A 128 -5.38 -2.53 38.61
CA LEU A 128 -4.84 -3.84 38.99
C LEU A 128 -3.35 -3.79 39.39
N ARG A 129 -2.71 -2.62 39.39
CA ARG A 129 -1.25 -2.44 39.59
C ARG A 129 -0.76 -2.65 41.03
N ALA A 130 -1.65 -2.82 42.01
CA ALA A 130 -1.26 -2.98 43.42
C ALA A 130 -0.55 -4.33 43.71
N LEU A 131 -0.71 -5.35 42.86
CA LEU A 131 -0.14 -6.69 43.07
C LEU A 131 1.24 -6.92 42.43
N GLY A 132 1.67 -6.09 41.48
CA GLY A 132 2.87 -6.33 40.65
C GLY A 132 4.18 -5.69 41.13
N ARG A 133 4.18 -4.92 42.23
CA ARG A 133 5.35 -4.14 42.67
C ARG A 133 6.58 -4.98 43.07
N ARG A 134 6.42 -6.25 43.44
CA ARG A 134 7.54 -7.12 43.89
C ARG A 134 8.38 -7.74 42.77
N ARG A 135 8.03 -7.57 41.49
CA ARG A 135 8.78 -8.17 40.36
C ARG A 135 9.70 -7.19 39.63
N ARG A 136 9.83 -5.95 40.12
CA ARG A 136 10.44 -4.80 39.41
C ARG A 136 11.95 -4.65 39.52
N GLU A 137 12.64 -5.44 40.35
CA GLU A 137 14.07 -5.26 40.59
C GLU A 137 14.98 -6.25 39.86
N ALA A 138 14.42 -7.18 39.08
CA ALA A 138 15.20 -8.31 38.53
C ALA A 138 15.43 -8.29 37.00
N SER A 139 15.16 -7.21 36.26
CA SER A 139 15.31 -7.26 34.79
C SER A 139 15.71 -5.92 34.15
N SER A 140 16.99 -5.60 34.24
CA SER A 140 17.64 -4.48 33.56
C SER A 140 18.29 -4.87 32.22
N GLU A 141 18.23 -6.13 31.79
CA GLU A 141 18.93 -6.59 30.58
C GLU A 141 17.98 -7.30 29.60
N GLY A 142 17.96 -6.86 28.34
CA GLY A 142 17.48 -7.64 27.19
C GLY A 142 15.97 -7.77 26.94
N VAL A 143 15.08 -7.21 27.76
CA VAL A 143 13.63 -7.44 27.58
C VAL A 143 13.08 -6.68 26.36
N VAL A 144 12.54 -7.43 25.41
CA VAL A 144 11.75 -6.94 24.27
C VAL A 144 10.64 -6.01 24.78
N ASP A 145 10.55 -4.81 24.22
CA ASP A 145 9.51 -3.85 24.56
C ASP A 145 8.17 -4.32 23.98
N VAL A 146 7.44 -5.09 24.77
CA VAL A 146 6.14 -5.70 24.42
C VAL A 146 5.12 -4.66 23.96
N GLU A 147 5.16 -3.44 24.53
CA GLU A 147 4.27 -2.35 24.12
C GLU A 147 4.62 -1.84 22.71
N LEU A 148 5.92 -1.72 22.40
CA LEU A 148 6.37 -1.37 21.05
C LEU A 148 5.95 -2.42 20.01
N VAL A 149 6.06 -3.71 20.34
CA VAL A 149 5.66 -4.80 19.42
C VAL A 149 4.17 -4.72 19.11
N ALA A 150 3.33 -4.55 20.12
CA ALA A 150 1.89 -4.35 19.92
C ALA A 150 1.59 -3.10 19.09
N THR A 151 2.30 -2.00 19.37
CA THR A 151 2.12 -0.72 18.66
C THR A 151 2.50 -0.85 17.19
N ALA A 152 3.60 -1.53 16.88
CA ALA A 152 4.01 -1.79 15.51
C ALA A 152 3.04 -2.69 14.75
N ALA A 153 2.57 -3.78 15.38
CA ALA A 153 1.54 -4.63 14.78
C ALA A 153 0.27 -3.83 14.47
N LEU A 154 -0.21 -3.02 15.43
CA LEU A 154 -1.39 -2.18 15.20
C LEU A 154 -1.14 -1.10 14.14
N THR A 155 0.07 -0.55 14.07
CA THR A 155 0.48 0.41 13.02
C THR A 155 0.36 -0.21 11.63
N GLY A 156 0.80 -1.47 11.47
CA GLY A 156 0.63 -2.21 10.22
C GLY A 156 -0.83 -2.31 9.79
N LEU A 157 -1.68 -2.81 10.70
CA LEU A 157 -3.13 -2.96 10.44
C LEU A 157 -3.81 -1.62 10.12
N LEU A 158 -3.50 -0.57 10.88
CA LEU A 158 -4.06 0.76 10.66
C LEU A 158 -3.55 1.39 9.36
N THR A 159 -2.31 1.14 8.96
CA THR A 159 -1.77 1.64 7.69
C THR A 159 -2.54 1.03 6.51
N ALA A 160 -2.75 -0.29 6.51
CA ALA A 160 -3.57 -0.91 5.48
C ALA A 160 -5.01 -0.36 5.47
N LEU A 161 -5.58 -0.07 6.64
CA LEU A 161 -6.91 0.55 6.72
C LEU A 161 -6.95 1.97 6.13
N VAL A 162 -5.92 2.80 6.37
CA VAL A 162 -5.77 4.12 5.75
C VAL A 162 -5.65 4.00 4.23
N ASP A 163 -5.00 2.95 3.77
CA ASP A 163 -4.69 2.72 2.36
C ASP A 163 -5.88 2.23 1.54
N VAL A 164 -6.83 1.48 2.13
CA VAL A 164 -8.04 0.97 1.42
C VAL A 164 -8.73 2.04 0.54
N PRO A 165 -9.13 3.22 1.04
CA PRO A 165 -9.80 4.22 0.20
C PRO A 165 -8.90 4.79 -0.89
N TYR A 166 -7.58 4.88 -0.63
CA TYR A 166 -6.58 5.32 -1.60
C TYR A 166 -6.48 4.30 -2.74
N ASP A 167 -6.29 3.02 -2.42
CA ASP A 167 -6.19 1.91 -3.38
C ASP A 167 -7.50 1.57 -4.10
N ALA A 168 -8.65 1.84 -3.48
CA ALA A 168 -9.95 1.66 -4.11
C ALA A 168 -10.22 2.71 -5.21
N MET A 169 -9.90 3.97 -4.91
CA MET A 169 -10.29 5.10 -5.75
C MET A 169 -9.20 5.53 -6.72
N GLY A 170 -7.93 5.37 -6.37
CA GLY A 170 -6.82 5.79 -7.22
C GLY A 170 -6.83 5.15 -8.61
N PRO A 171 -6.85 3.81 -8.71
CA PRO A 171 -6.95 3.12 -10.00
C PRO A 171 -8.19 3.49 -10.80
N LYS A 172 -9.31 3.67 -10.09
CA LYS A 172 -10.59 4.00 -10.70
C LYS A 172 -10.63 5.42 -11.26
N LEU A 173 -9.93 6.36 -10.63
CA LEU A 173 -9.85 7.76 -11.04
C LEU A 173 -8.60 8.04 -11.88
N LEU A 174 -7.92 7.01 -12.37
CA LEU A 174 -6.71 7.13 -13.19
C LEU A 174 -5.59 7.92 -12.48
N HIS A 175 -5.47 7.79 -11.15
CA HIS A 175 -4.33 8.35 -10.41
C HIS A 175 -3.09 7.47 -10.58
N TRP A 176 -3.31 6.17 -10.70
CA TRP A 176 -2.35 5.15 -11.14
C TRP A 176 -3.10 3.99 -11.79
N SER A 177 -2.38 3.05 -12.37
CA SER A 177 -2.93 1.82 -12.95
C SER A 177 -2.06 0.65 -12.57
N TRP A 178 -2.66 -0.43 -12.10
CA TRP A 178 -1.97 -1.68 -11.85
C TRP A 178 -1.65 -2.41 -13.15
N HIS A 179 -0.54 -3.12 -13.18
CA HIS A 179 -0.24 -4.02 -14.28
C HIS A 179 -1.28 -5.16 -14.33
N PRO A 180 -1.92 -5.43 -15.49
CA PRO A 180 -2.99 -6.43 -15.58
C PRO A 180 -2.49 -7.87 -15.38
N ASP A 181 -1.30 -8.15 -15.90
CA ASP A 181 -0.75 -9.51 -15.97
C ASP A 181 0.28 -9.81 -14.87
N ASP A 182 0.45 -8.91 -13.89
CA ASP A 182 1.42 -9.14 -12.83
C ASP A 182 0.82 -10.08 -11.77
N PRO A 183 1.43 -11.26 -11.54
CA PRO A 183 0.89 -12.27 -10.65
C PRO A 183 0.75 -11.79 -9.20
N ASN A 184 1.57 -10.82 -8.79
CA ASN A 184 1.52 -10.27 -7.43
C ASN A 184 0.30 -9.37 -7.21
N VAL A 185 -0.33 -8.85 -8.26
CA VAL A 185 -1.50 -7.95 -8.15
C VAL A 185 -2.73 -8.49 -8.88
N PHE A 186 -2.66 -9.75 -9.31
CA PHE A 186 -3.72 -10.42 -10.04
C PHE A 186 -4.96 -10.65 -9.18
N GLU A 187 -4.79 -11.21 -7.97
CA GLU A 187 -5.91 -11.45 -7.06
C GLU A 187 -6.37 -10.17 -6.35
N ARG A 188 -7.58 -9.72 -6.67
CA ARG A 188 -8.14 -8.46 -6.18
C ARG A 188 -9.26 -8.69 -5.17
N THR A 189 -9.26 -7.87 -4.12
CA THR A 189 -10.37 -7.74 -3.18
C THR A 189 -11.34 -6.72 -3.74
N GLY A 190 -12.57 -7.16 -4.02
CA GLY A 190 -13.50 -6.35 -4.80
C GLY A 190 -13.01 -6.14 -6.23
N PRO A 191 -13.49 -5.09 -6.92
CA PRO A 191 -13.23 -4.95 -8.35
C PRO A 191 -11.82 -4.45 -8.72
N PHE A 192 -11.07 -3.79 -7.82
CA PHE A 192 -9.84 -3.09 -8.24
C PHE A 192 -8.63 -3.19 -7.31
N ILE A 193 -8.78 -3.58 -6.03
CA ILE A 193 -7.67 -3.47 -5.07
C ILE A 193 -6.87 -4.78 -5.02
N PRO A 194 -5.56 -4.79 -5.35
CA PRO A 194 -4.73 -5.96 -5.15
C PRO A 194 -4.76 -6.40 -3.69
N THR A 195 -5.11 -7.65 -3.42
CA THR A 195 -5.22 -8.14 -2.03
C THR A 195 -3.85 -8.15 -1.34
N THR A 196 -2.78 -8.29 -2.14
CA THR A 196 -1.39 -8.25 -1.70
C THR A 196 -0.93 -6.87 -1.24
N SER A 197 -1.53 -5.77 -1.71
CA SER A 197 -1.17 -4.42 -1.25
C SER A 197 -1.44 -4.25 0.25
N PHE A 198 -2.51 -4.87 0.77
CA PHE A 198 -2.77 -4.87 2.21
C PHE A 198 -1.69 -5.61 3.00
N ILE A 199 -1.22 -6.77 2.52
CA ILE A 199 -0.13 -7.53 3.17
C ILE A 199 1.15 -6.70 3.14
N PHE A 200 1.42 -6.03 2.02
CA PHE A 200 2.53 -5.10 1.86
C PHE A 200 2.48 -3.99 2.91
N HIS A 201 1.39 -3.23 2.98
CA HIS A 201 1.26 -2.13 3.94
C HIS A 201 1.30 -2.60 5.41
N ILE A 202 0.70 -3.74 5.74
CA ILE A 202 0.77 -4.32 7.09
C ILE A 202 2.23 -4.60 7.49
N THR A 203 2.95 -5.31 6.63
CA THR A 203 4.30 -5.83 6.96
C THR A 203 5.37 -4.75 6.96
N PHE A 204 5.38 -3.85 5.97
CA PHE A 204 6.38 -2.78 5.88
C PHE A 204 6.17 -1.71 6.95
N ALA A 205 4.93 -1.29 7.25
CA ALA A 205 4.69 -0.27 8.27
C ALA A 205 5.00 -0.76 9.69
N ALA A 206 4.69 -2.03 10.00
CA ALA A 206 5.09 -2.63 11.27
C ALA A 206 6.61 -2.77 11.39
N SER A 207 7.28 -3.21 10.32
CA SER A 207 8.74 -3.29 10.25
C SER A 207 9.40 -1.93 10.45
N TRP A 208 8.86 -0.90 9.79
CA TRP A 208 9.34 0.48 9.90
C TRP A 208 9.29 0.99 11.34
N LEU A 209 8.18 0.78 12.05
CA LEU A 209 8.07 1.26 13.42
C LEU A 209 9.01 0.48 14.37
N LEU A 210 9.10 -0.85 14.23
CA LEU A 210 9.99 -1.68 15.05
C LEU A 210 11.45 -1.26 14.89
N VAL A 211 11.93 -1.24 13.65
CA VAL A 211 13.32 -0.92 13.33
C VAL A 211 13.60 0.55 13.66
N GLY A 212 12.71 1.46 13.30
CA GLY A 212 12.86 2.89 13.58
C GLY A 212 12.94 3.20 15.07
N ALA A 213 12.11 2.55 15.89
CA ALA A 213 12.17 2.70 17.34
C ALA A 213 13.46 2.10 17.92
N ALA A 214 13.91 0.94 17.44
CA ALA A 214 15.18 0.34 17.84
C ALA A 214 16.36 1.25 17.48
N ALA A 215 16.41 1.75 16.24
CA ALA A 215 17.43 2.68 15.76
C ALA A 215 17.43 3.99 16.55
N SER A 216 16.25 4.53 16.88
CA SER A 216 16.11 5.73 17.73
C SER A 216 16.68 5.51 19.13
N ARG A 217 16.53 4.32 19.72
CA ARG A 217 17.13 3.98 21.03
C ARG A 217 18.66 3.94 20.94
N VAL A 218 19.20 3.28 19.92
CA VAL A 218 20.65 3.21 19.68
C VAL A 218 21.23 4.62 19.48
N ALA A 219 20.57 5.47 18.70
CA ALA A 219 21.01 6.85 18.45
C ALA A 219 21.15 7.71 19.72
N ARG A 220 20.42 7.36 20.79
CA ARG A 220 20.44 8.07 22.07
C ARG A 220 21.48 7.52 23.05
N MET A 221 22.18 6.43 22.70
CA MET A 221 23.24 5.89 23.55
C MET A 221 24.40 6.89 23.65
N PRO A 222 25.04 7.04 24.83
CA PRO A 222 26.12 8.00 25.04
C PRO A 222 27.29 7.85 24.04
N CYS A 223 27.53 6.63 23.54
CA CYS A 223 28.59 6.31 22.60
C CYS A 223 28.37 6.89 21.19
N CYS A 224 27.14 7.21 20.80
CA CYS A 224 26.83 7.60 19.41
C CYS A 224 27.04 9.11 19.13
N GLY A 225 27.35 9.91 20.16
CA GLY A 225 27.64 11.34 20.02
C GLY A 225 26.51 12.14 19.35
N LYS A 226 26.83 13.33 18.83
CA LYS A 226 25.84 14.21 18.15
C LYS A 226 25.44 13.72 16.75
N LEU A 227 26.26 12.86 16.13
CA LEU A 227 26.06 12.33 14.77
C LEU A 227 25.39 10.95 14.74
N GLY A 228 25.13 10.33 15.89
CA GLY A 228 24.48 9.02 16.01
C GLY A 228 23.11 8.88 15.35
N TRP A 229 22.46 10.00 15.02
CA TRP A 229 21.19 10.00 14.31
C TRP A 229 21.32 9.64 12.83
N ILE A 230 22.48 9.86 12.18
CA ILE A 230 22.70 9.52 10.77
C ILE A 230 22.65 8.00 10.55
N PRO A 231 23.48 7.17 11.22
CA PRO A 231 23.40 5.72 11.05
C PRO A 231 22.05 5.18 11.50
N ALA A 232 21.42 5.77 12.52
CA ALA A 232 20.08 5.38 12.93
C ALA A 232 19.02 5.69 11.87
N LEU A 233 19.11 6.84 11.18
CA LEU A 233 18.24 7.18 10.06
C LEU A 233 18.43 6.20 8.89
N LEU A 234 19.68 5.86 8.55
CA LEU A 234 19.97 4.88 7.49
C LEU A 234 19.38 3.50 7.83
N VAL A 235 19.63 3.01 9.05
CA VAL A 235 19.08 1.75 9.55
C VAL A 235 17.55 1.77 9.53
N ALA A 236 16.94 2.85 10.02
CA ALA A 236 15.48 3.02 10.07
C ALA A 236 14.84 3.19 8.69
N SER A 237 15.59 3.62 7.67
CA SER A 237 15.10 3.74 6.28
C SER A 237 15.24 2.42 5.52
N LEU A 238 16.37 1.72 5.68
CA LEU A 238 16.75 0.59 4.83
C LEU A 238 16.33 -0.77 5.39
N LEU A 239 16.56 -1.04 6.69
CA LEU A 239 16.27 -2.36 7.28
C LEU A 239 14.78 -2.71 7.43
N PRO A 240 13.80 -1.78 7.45
CA PRO A 240 12.40 -2.18 7.37
C PRO A 240 12.07 -2.97 6.11
N PHE A 241 12.79 -2.71 5.00
CA PHE A 241 12.50 -3.36 3.74
C PHE A 241 12.73 -4.88 3.77
N PRO A 242 13.93 -5.40 4.09
CA PRO A 242 14.15 -6.84 4.17
C PRO A 242 13.27 -7.50 5.23
N LEU A 243 12.98 -6.83 6.35
CA LEU A 243 12.07 -7.36 7.37
C LEU A 243 10.63 -7.46 6.88
N GLY A 244 10.15 -6.48 6.10
CA GLY A 244 8.85 -6.51 5.44
C GLY A 244 8.78 -7.64 4.42
N VAL A 245 9.80 -7.75 3.55
CA VAL A 245 9.92 -8.83 2.56
C VAL A 245 9.89 -10.20 3.24
N MET A 246 10.65 -10.42 4.32
CA MET A 246 10.63 -11.69 5.06
C MET A 246 9.23 -12.06 5.56
N GLN A 247 8.44 -11.07 5.99
CA GLN A 247 7.06 -11.32 6.42
C GLN A 247 6.13 -11.60 5.24
N ILE A 248 6.31 -10.93 4.11
CA ILE A 248 5.60 -11.25 2.86
C ILE A 248 5.93 -12.68 2.42
N GLN A 249 7.18 -13.12 2.55
CA GLN A 249 7.54 -14.51 2.27
C GLN A 249 6.73 -15.48 3.13
N LEU A 250 6.63 -15.18 4.43
CA LEU A 250 5.91 -16.01 5.39
C LEU A 250 4.39 -16.04 5.14
N PHE A 251 3.78 -14.88 4.90
CA PHE A 251 2.31 -14.76 4.84
C PHE A 251 1.74 -14.91 3.43
N TYR A 252 2.52 -14.63 2.40
CA TYR A 252 2.04 -14.62 1.01
C TYR A 252 2.82 -15.60 0.15
N VAL A 253 4.12 -15.41 -0.11
CA VAL A 253 4.82 -16.20 -1.14
C VAL A 253 4.82 -17.70 -0.82
N VAL A 254 5.16 -18.11 0.40
CA VAL A 254 5.19 -19.54 0.76
C VAL A 254 3.78 -20.15 0.72
N PRO A 255 2.74 -19.58 1.36
CA PRO A 255 1.40 -20.15 1.30
C PRO A 255 0.77 -20.07 -0.11
N HIS A 256 0.87 -18.93 -0.79
CA HIS A 256 0.21 -18.69 -2.07
C HIS A 256 0.95 -19.38 -3.22
N ASP A 257 2.25 -19.10 -3.41
CA ASP A 257 2.97 -19.56 -4.60
C ASP A 257 3.39 -21.03 -4.48
N LEU A 258 3.69 -21.53 -3.27
CA LEU A 258 4.12 -22.91 -3.08
C LEU A 258 3.00 -23.87 -2.65
N ALA A 259 2.04 -23.38 -1.87
CA ALA A 259 0.94 -24.20 -1.34
C ALA A 259 -0.44 -23.87 -1.95
N CYS A 260 -0.48 -23.00 -2.97
CA CYS A 260 -1.70 -22.61 -3.69
C CYS A 260 -2.82 -22.07 -2.79
N VAL A 261 -2.47 -21.42 -1.67
CA VAL A 261 -3.44 -20.83 -0.74
C VAL A 261 -3.96 -19.51 -1.34
N PRO A 262 -5.28 -19.32 -1.47
CA PRO A 262 -5.85 -18.07 -2.00
C PRO A 262 -5.33 -16.83 -1.25
N THR A 263 -5.09 -15.71 -1.95
CA THR A 263 -4.52 -14.49 -1.36
C THR A 263 -5.40 -13.92 -0.26
N ALA A 264 -6.72 -14.03 -0.38
CA ALA A 264 -7.65 -13.62 0.68
C ALA A 264 -7.41 -14.38 2.00
N THR A 265 -7.10 -15.68 1.91
CA THR A 265 -6.75 -16.51 3.06
C THR A 265 -5.39 -16.11 3.63
N CYS A 266 -4.42 -15.80 2.77
CA CYS A 266 -3.11 -15.27 3.15
C CYS A 266 -3.24 -13.95 3.94
N LEU A 267 -4.07 -13.03 3.44
CA LEU A 267 -4.37 -11.76 4.11
C LEU A 267 -5.06 -11.99 5.46
N ALA A 268 -6.06 -12.87 5.52
CA ALA A 268 -6.74 -13.20 6.77
C ALA A 268 -5.77 -13.80 7.80
N ALA A 269 -4.83 -14.64 7.37
CA ALA A 269 -3.78 -15.18 8.22
C ALA A 269 -2.82 -14.09 8.73
N ALA A 270 -2.39 -13.17 7.86
CA ALA A 270 -1.54 -12.03 8.26
C ALA A 270 -2.25 -11.14 9.30
N VAL A 271 -3.51 -10.76 9.04
CA VAL A 271 -4.32 -9.96 9.98
C VAL A 271 -4.51 -10.70 11.30
N GLY A 272 -4.87 -11.98 11.24
CA GLY A 272 -5.05 -12.83 12.42
C GLY A 272 -3.78 -12.91 13.27
N ALA A 273 -2.62 -13.15 12.65
CA ALA A 273 -1.33 -13.20 13.34
C ALA A 273 -1.01 -11.89 14.06
N TYR A 274 -1.23 -10.74 13.40
CA TYR A 274 -1.01 -9.43 13.99
C TYR A 274 -1.96 -9.13 15.15
N LEU A 275 -3.24 -9.49 15.04
CA LEU A 275 -4.21 -9.37 16.12
C LEU A 275 -3.83 -10.26 17.32
N VAL A 276 -3.37 -11.49 17.07
CA VAL A 276 -2.86 -12.38 18.12
C VAL A 276 -1.66 -11.75 18.83
N VAL A 277 -0.70 -11.18 18.09
CA VAL A 277 0.43 -10.45 18.69
C VAL A 277 -0.05 -9.32 19.59
N ILE A 278 -1.00 -8.51 19.14
CA ILE A 278 -1.57 -7.41 19.94
C ILE A 278 -2.23 -7.95 21.22
N VAL A 279 -3.05 -8.99 21.11
CA VAL A 279 -3.76 -9.60 22.25
C VAL A 279 -2.79 -10.23 23.24
N LEU A 280 -1.79 -10.98 22.77
CA LEU A 280 -0.77 -11.60 23.62
C LEU A 280 0.06 -10.53 24.33
N CYS A 281 0.46 -9.47 23.64
CA CYS A 281 1.16 -8.35 24.24
C CYS A 281 0.29 -7.65 25.30
N ALA A 282 -0.98 -7.38 25.01
CA ALA A 282 -1.92 -6.80 25.96
C ALA A 282 -2.14 -7.70 27.19
N TRP A 283 -2.25 -9.03 26.99
CA TRP A 283 -2.36 -10.02 28.06
C TRP A 283 -1.09 -10.06 28.92
N TRP A 284 0.09 -10.05 28.30
CA TRP A 284 1.37 -10.00 29.01
C TRP A 284 1.51 -8.72 29.85
N LEU A 285 1.06 -7.58 29.31
CA LEU A 285 1.05 -6.30 30.03
C LEU A 285 0.10 -6.29 31.24
N ARG A 286 -0.98 -7.09 31.23
CA ARG A 286 -1.83 -7.30 32.43
C ARG A 286 -1.08 -7.97 33.58
N GLY A 287 0.00 -8.73 33.28
CA GLY A 287 0.86 -9.40 34.27
C GLY A 287 1.75 -8.47 35.11
N GLY A 288 1.61 -7.15 35.02
CA GLY A 288 2.22 -6.19 35.95
C GLY A 288 3.55 -5.56 35.52
N VAL A 289 4.09 -5.93 34.35
CA VAL A 289 5.31 -5.33 33.78
C VAL A 289 4.93 -4.28 32.74
N THR A 290 4.41 -3.13 33.20
CA THR A 290 4.34 -1.94 32.34
C THR A 290 5.64 -1.16 32.49
N ARG A 291 6.59 -1.36 31.57
CA ARG A 291 7.54 -0.28 31.28
C ARG A 291 6.74 0.82 30.61
N ARG A 292 6.87 2.06 31.10
CA ARG A 292 6.29 3.20 30.38
C ARG A 292 7.04 3.33 29.06
N VAL A 293 6.35 3.26 27.93
CA VAL A 293 6.86 3.89 26.71
C VAL A 293 7.23 5.33 27.05
N ASP A 294 8.39 5.76 26.53
CA ASP A 294 8.94 7.08 26.75
C ASP A 294 7.84 8.14 26.51
N PRO A 295 7.47 8.92 27.55
CA PRO A 295 6.36 9.87 27.46
C PRO A 295 6.57 10.96 26.41
N SER A 296 7.76 11.05 25.79
CA SER A 296 8.07 11.99 24.72
C SER A 296 7.11 11.93 23.52
N ILE A 297 6.59 10.75 23.15
CA ILE A 297 5.60 10.63 22.05
C ILE A 297 4.23 11.19 22.44
N ARG A 298 3.83 11.13 23.72
CA ARG A 298 2.53 11.62 24.20
C ARG A 298 2.48 13.10 24.57
N ARG A 299 3.60 13.83 24.56
CA ARG A 299 3.60 15.25 25.01
C ARG A 299 2.89 16.18 24.03
N VAL A 300 2.73 15.77 22.78
CA VAL A 300 2.13 16.58 21.73
C VAL A 300 0.85 15.90 21.29
N SER A 301 -0.24 16.67 21.28
CA SER A 301 -1.52 16.16 20.78
C SER A 301 -1.41 15.81 19.29
N ALA A 302 -1.64 14.54 18.97
CA ALA A 302 -1.72 14.05 17.59
C ALA A 302 -3.09 14.33 16.95
N LEU A 303 -4.03 14.91 17.69
CA LEU A 303 -5.39 15.17 17.20
C LEU A 303 -5.46 15.98 15.90
N PRO A 304 -4.65 17.04 15.69
CA PRO A 304 -4.68 17.75 14.41
C PRO A 304 -4.28 16.88 13.22
N VAL A 305 -3.31 15.96 13.43
CA VAL A 305 -2.89 15.01 12.39
C VAL A 305 -4.02 14.02 12.09
N LEU A 306 -4.67 13.48 13.13
CA LEU A 306 -5.78 12.54 12.97
C LEU A 306 -7.03 13.19 12.37
N ALA A 307 -7.29 14.45 12.70
CA ALA A 307 -8.35 15.22 12.06
C ALA A 307 -8.07 15.43 10.58
N LEU A 308 -6.82 15.73 10.20
CA LEU A 308 -6.45 15.88 8.80
C LEU A 308 -6.45 14.55 8.04
N LEU A 309 -6.04 13.45 8.69
CA LEU A 309 -6.19 12.10 8.16
C LEU A 309 -7.68 11.78 7.90
N SER A 310 -8.55 12.17 8.82
CA SER A 310 -10.00 12.01 8.66
C SER A 310 -10.54 12.81 7.48
N VAL A 311 -10.08 14.06 7.30
CA VAL A 311 -10.43 14.87 6.12
C VAL A 311 -9.92 14.23 4.83
N PHE A 312 -8.67 13.76 4.81
CA PHE A 312 -8.08 13.03 3.68
C PHE A 312 -8.91 11.80 3.31
N SER A 313 -9.29 10.99 4.30
CA SER A 313 -10.18 9.83 4.12
C SER A 313 -11.56 10.23 3.58
N CYS A 314 -12.16 11.32 4.08
CA CYS A 314 -13.42 11.85 3.59
C CYS A 314 -13.35 12.36 2.14
N CYS A 315 -12.19 12.84 1.66
CA CYS A 315 -12.03 13.21 0.25
C CYS A 315 -12.31 12.03 -0.69
N PHE A 316 -11.95 10.80 -0.32
CA PHE A 316 -12.26 9.63 -1.15
C PHE A 316 -13.75 9.28 -1.18
N VAL A 317 -14.47 9.51 -0.07
CA VAL A 317 -15.93 9.38 -0.06
C VAL A 317 -16.54 10.43 -1.00
N ALA A 318 -16.03 11.67 -0.96
CA ALA A 318 -16.45 12.73 -1.87
C ALA A 318 -16.13 12.36 -3.33
N PHE A 319 -14.96 11.82 -3.63
CA PHE A 319 -14.63 11.36 -4.98
C PHE A 319 -15.56 10.24 -5.44
N ALA A 320 -15.84 9.24 -4.60
CA ALA A 320 -16.75 8.15 -4.93
C ALA A 320 -18.18 8.65 -5.24
N ALA A 321 -18.61 9.71 -4.56
CA ALA A 321 -19.93 10.31 -4.75
C ALA A 321 -19.98 11.26 -5.96
N LEU A 322 -18.96 12.09 -6.18
CA LEU A 322 -18.99 13.24 -7.07
C LEU A 322 -18.25 13.04 -8.39
N ALA A 323 -17.19 12.23 -8.42
CA ALA A 323 -16.40 12.05 -9.62
C ALA A 323 -17.13 11.15 -10.63
N ASP A 324 -17.03 11.54 -11.90
CA ASP A 324 -17.43 10.73 -13.05
C ASP A 324 -16.15 10.18 -13.71
N PRO A 325 -15.83 8.89 -13.52
CA PRO A 325 -14.63 8.28 -14.11
C PRO A 325 -14.59 8.39 -15.65
N ALA A 326 -15.75 8.41 -16.31
CA ALA A 326 -15.82 8.45 -17.77
C ALA A 326 -15.38 9.81 -18.36
N GLY A 327 -15.48 10.87 -17.56
CA GLY A 327 -15.04 12.22 -17.93
C GLY A 327 -13.58 12.51 -17.59
N LEU A 328 -12.86 11.58 -16.96
CA LEU A 328 -11.45 11.75 -16.59
C LEU A 328 -10.56 11.18 -17.69
N SER A 329 -9.53 11.94 -18.05
CA SER A 329 -8.47 11.48 -18.94
C SER A 329 -7.13 11.60 -18.24
N ASP A 330 -6.25 10.63 -18.46
CA ASP A 330 -4.87 10.73 -18.01
C ASP A 330 -3.95 10.53 -19.22
N THR A 331 -3.12 11.54 -19.49
CA THR A 331 -2.06 11.49 -20.49
C THR A 331 -0.76 10.94 -19.92
N GLY A 332 -0.88 10.18 -18.81
CA GLY A 332 0.17 9.53 -18.05
C GLY A 332 1.17 8.74 -18.88
N VAL A 333 2.36 8.52 -18.32
CA VAL A 333 3.32 7.54 -18.84
C VAL A 333 2.79 6.14 -18.48
N HIS A 334 1.72 5.74 -19.15
CA HIS A 334 1.24 4.36 -19.11
C HIS A 334 2.19 3.48 -19.93
N LEU A 335 2.06 2.16 -19.75
CA LEU A 335 2.69 1.19 -20.64
C LEU A 335 2.48 1.63 -22.11
N PRO A 336 3.54 1.65 -22.92
CA PRO A 336 3.41 2.05 -24.31
C PRO A 336 2.35 1.18 -24.99
N VAL A 337 1.45 1.83 -25.73
CA VAL A 337 0.41 1.13 -26.48
C VAL A 337 1.08 0.47 -27.68
N ALA A 338 0.98 -0.86 -27.77
CA ALA A 338 1.49 -1.64 -28.89
C ALA A 338 0.73 -1.26 -30.17
N VAL A 339 1.47 -0.68 -31.12
CA VAL A 339 0.96 -0.37 -32.47
C VAL A 339 0.97 -1.58 -33.42
N SER A 340 1.53 -2.71 -32.98
CA SER A 340 1.60 -3.95 -33.77
C SER A 340 1.30 -5.19 -32.94
N GLU A 341 0.82 -6.24 -33.60
CA GLU A 341 0.60 -7.57 -32.98
C GLU A 341 1.90 -8.12 -32.36
N GLU A 342 3.04 -7.91 -33.01
CA GLU A 342 4.35 -8.34 -32.49
C GLU A 342 4.70 -7.62 -31.18
N ALA A 343 4.51 -6.31 -31.10
CA ALA A 343 4.76 -5.55 -29.88
C ALA A 343 3.81 -5.95 -28.74
N CYS A 344 2.56 -6.25 -29.08
CA CYS A 344 1.54 -6.75 -28.15
C CYS A 344 1.92 -8.14 -27.60
N SER A 345 2.45 -9.02 -28.45
CA SER A 345 2.88 -10.38 -28.06
C SER A 345 4.18 -10.43 -27.27
N ARG A 346 4.91 -9.30 -27.16
CA ARG A 346 6.19 -9.26 -26.45
C ARG A 346 5.95 -9.32 -24.94
N THR A 347 6.28 -10.46 -24.36
CA THR A 347 6.36 -10.66 -22.92
C THR A 347 7.81 -10.65 -22.45
N GLU A 348 8.04 -10.10 -21.27
CA GLU A 348 9.31 -10.24 -20.56
C GLU A 348 9.20 -11.32 -19.50
N THR A 349 10.20 -12.18 -19.45
CA THR A 349 10.30 -13.26 -18.47
C THR A 349 10.85 -12.69 -17.18
N MET A 350 10.08 -12.79 -16.11
CA MET A 350 10.39 -12.26 -14.80
C MET A 350 10.69 -13.41 -13.84
N LEU A 351 11.74 -13.23 -13.04
CA LEU A 351 12.02 -14.15 -11.96
C LEU A 351 11.15 -13.75 -10.76
N SER A 352 10.05 -14.45 -10.56
CA SER A 352 9.33 -14.46 -9.29
C SER A 352 10.04 -15.40 -8.32
N LEU A 353 9.96 -15.13 -7.02
CA LEU A 353 10.44 -16.08 -6.01
C LEU A 353 9.71 -17.43 -6.08
N GLY A 354 8.47 -17.45 -6.56
CA GLY A 354 7.67 -18.66 -6.80
C GLY A 354 7.94 -19.35 -8.15
N GLY A 355 8.80 -18.80 -9.01
CA GLY A 355 9.13 -19.36 -10.31
C GLY A 355 9.24 -18.32 -11.41
N VAL A 356 9.15 -18.77 -12.65
CA VAL A 356 9.25 -17.87 -13.81
C VAL A 356 7.85 -17.36 -14.16
N ALA A 357 7.65 -16.04 -14.09
CA ALA A 357 6.45 -15.36 -14.55
C ALA A 357 6.72 -14.68 -15.90
N THR A 358 5.68 -14.41 -16.68
CA THR A 358 5.79 -13.60 -17.91
C THR A 358 4.86 -12.40 -17.81
N LYS A 359 5.35 -11.23 -18.21
CA LYS A 359 4.61 -9.96 -18.13
C LYS A 359 4.60 -9.28 -19.50
N SER A 360 3.45 -8.77 -19.93
CA SER A 360 3.35 -7.99 -21.17
C SER A 360 4.12 -6.68 -21.09
N MET A 361 4.87 -6.32 -22.13
CA MET A 361 5.61 -5.04 -22.16
C MET A 361 4.80 -3.85 -22.70
N HIS A 362 3.62 -4.11 -23.26
CA HIS A 362 2.82 -3.10 -23.94
C HIS A 362 1.32 -3.31 -23.67
N LEU A 363 0.56 -2.22 -23.65
CA LEU A 363 -0.90 -2.29 -23.71
C LEU A 363 -1.31 -2.54 -25.15
N CYS A 364 -2.05 -3.61 -25.41
CA CYS A 364 -2.52 -3.87 -26.77
C CYS A 364 -3.73 -2.97 -27.06
N SER A 365 -3.76 -2.31 -28.22
CA SER A 365 -4.95 -1.59 -28.72
C SER A 365 -5.30 -2.03 -30.14
N LEU A 366 -5.20 -3.33 -30.41
CA LEU A 366 -5.44 -3.83 -31.75
C LEU A 366 -6.93 -3.67 -32.09
N PRO A 367 -7.26 -3.02 -33.21
CA PRO A 367 -8.66 -2.90 -33.63
C PRO A 367 -9.23 -4.30 -33.87
N ASP A 368 -10.44 -4.53 -33.34
CA ASP A 368 -11.20 -5.78 -33.50
C ASP A 368 -11.35 -6.09 -35.01
N ARG A 369 -10.44 -6.94 -35.55
CA ARG A 369 -10.52 -7.51 -36.91
C ARG A 369 -11.84 -8.25 -37.16
N ALA A 370 -12.59 -8.57 -36.10
CA ALA A 370 -13.89 -9.21 -36.14
C ALA A 370 -15.02 -8.34 -36.70
N SER A 371 -14.84 -7.01 -36.85
CA SER A 371 -15.91 -6.10 -37.32
C SER A 371 -15.84 -5.74 -38.81
N SER A 372 -14.72 -6.01 -39.51
CA SER A 372 -14.65 -5.88 -40.97
C SER A 372 -14.99 -7.21 -41.64
N GLY A 373 -16.26 -7.58 -41.58
CA GLY A 373 -16.81 -8.75 -42.27
C GLY A 373 -16.73 -8.62 -43.79
N GLY A 374 -15.62 -9.09 -44.36
CA GLY A 374 -15.57 -9.61 -45.74
C GLY A 374 -15.30 -11.12 -45.65
N PRO A 375 -16.06 -11.98 -46.35
CA PRO A 375 -15.83 -13.42 -46.33
C PRO A 375 -14.43 -13.73 -46.87
N LEU A 376 -13.53 -14.18 -45.99
CA LEU A 376 -12.26 -14.75 -46.42
C LEU A 376 -12.53 -16.02 -47.22
N PRO A 377 -11.94 -16.19 -48.42
CA PRO A 377 -12.10 -17.41 -49.18
C PRO A 377 -11.40 -18.54 -48.44
N LEU A 378 -12.18 -19.56 -48.06
CA LEU A 378 -11.66 -20.84 -47.58
C LEU A 378 -10.71 -21.40 -48.65
N ARG A 379 -9.40 -21.37 -48.39
CA ARG A 379 -8.43 -22.18 -49.15
C ARG A 379 -8.55 -23.62 -48.65
N PRO A 380 -8.93 -24.59 -49.50
CA PRO A 380 -8.85 -25.99 -49.16
C PRO A 380 -7.43 -26.48 -49.41
N GLY A 381 -6.79 -27.02 -48.38
CA GLY A 381 -5.57 -27.80 -48.51
C GLY A 381 -4.35 -27.14 -47.88
N ASP A 382 -4.18 -27.36 -46.57
CA ASP A 382 -2.86 -27.66 -46.04
C ASP A 382 -2.99 -28.49 -44.76
N ARG A 383 -2.96 -29.82 -44.94
CA ARG A 383 -2.66 -30.77 -43.86
C ARG A 383 -1.16 -31.03 -43.94
N SER A 384 -0.37 -30.20 -43.29
CA SER A 384 1.02 -30.52 -42.99
C SER A 384 1.27 -30.27 -41.50
N SER A 385 1.55 -31.40 -40.85
CA SER A 385 1.90 -31.58 -39.45
C SER A 385 3.08 -30.71 -39.03
N PHE A 386 2.85 -29.81 -38.08
CA PHE A 386 3.91 -29.20 -37.27
C PHE A 386 4.28 -30.14 -36.11
N PRO A 387 5.58 -30.36 -35.83
CA PRO A 387 5.99 -31.13 -34.69
C PRO A 387 5.74 -30.33 -33.41
N LEU A 388 4.97 -30.90 -32.49
CA LEU A 388 4.99 -30.52 -31.07
C LEU A 388 6.40 -30.78 -30.54
N VAL A 389 7.22 -29.73 -30.44
CA VAL A 389 8.40 -29.74 -29.59
C VAL A 389 7.90 -29.48 -28.17
N GLY A 390 7.66 -30.57 -27.45
CA GLY A 390 7.39 -30.56 -26.02
C GLY A 390 8.64 -30.18 -25.25
N HIS A 391 8.68 -28.94 -24.76
CA HIS A 391 9.38 -28.60 -23.53
C HIS A 391 8.34 -28.40 -22.44
N THR A 392 7.96 -29.50 -21.81
CA THR A 392 7.30 -29.50 -20.50
C THR A 392 8.29 -28.95 -19.47
N LEU A 393 8.20 -27.65 -19.18
CA LEU A 393 8.70 -27.11 -17.91
C LEU A 393 7.63 -27.38 -16.84
N PRO A 394 8.01 -27.80 -15.63
CA PRO A 394 7.06 -28.15 -14.58
C PRO A 394 6.51 -26.86 -13.93
N ALA A 395 5.51 -26.25 -14.56
CA ALA A 395 4.73 -25.15 -13.97
C ALA A 395 3.26 -25.57 -13.77
N ALA A 396 3.03 -26.86 -13.51
CA ALA A 396 1.72 -27.45 -13.28
C ALA A 396 1.47 -27.71 -11.77
N HIS A 397 1.80 -26.76 -10.88
CA HIS A 397 1.64 -27.01 -9.44
C HIS A 397 0.50 -26.27 -8.75
N CYS A 398 -0.10 -25.27 -9.38
CA CYS A 398 -1.37 -24.74 -8.94
C CYS A 398 -2.30 -24.61 -10.16
N ALA A 399 -2.83 -25.73 -10.63
CA ALA A 399 -4.05 -25.67 -11.42
C ALA A 399 -5.13 -25.13 -10.47
N MET A 400 -5.28 -23.82 -10.43
CA MET A 400 -6.36 -23.17 -9.70
C MET A 400 -7.65 -23.89 -10.11
N PRO A 401 -8.43 -24.44 -9.18
CA PRO A 401 -9.71 -25.04 -9.54
C PRO A 401 -10.46 -24.00 -10.35
N GLU A 402 -11.05 -24.41 -11.49
CA GLU A 402 -11.93 -23.55 -12.28
C GLU A 402 -13.02 -23.03 -11.34
N VAL A 403 -12.80 -21.84 -10.76
CA VAL A 403 -13.83 -21.16 -9.99
C VAL A 403 -14.90 -20.85 -11.02
N PRO A 404 -16.15 -21.34 -10.84
CA PRO A 404 -17.23 -21.00 -11.75
C PRO A 404 -17.54 -19.51 -11.54
N HIS A 405 -16.81 -18.66 -12.26
CA HIS A 405 -17.23 -17.29 -12.48
C HIS A 405 -18.49 -17.36 -13.36
N PRO A 406 -19.47 -16.47 -13.18
CA PRO A 406 -20.67 -16.42 -14.02
C PRO A 406 -20.40 -16.09 -15.51
N PHE A 407 -19.15 -16.12 -15.97
CA PHE A 407 -18.75 -15.84 -17.34
C PHE A 407 -17.64 -16.81 -17.78
N ARG A 408 -18.00 -17.77 -18.63
CA ARG A 408 -17.05 -18.62 -19.36
C ARG A 408 -16.24 -17.76 -20.33
N VAL A 409 -14.92 -17.85 -20.27
CA VAL A 409 -13.99 -17.30 -21.28
C VAL A 409 -13.38 -18.48 -22.04
N ALA A 410 -13.32 -18.38 -23.36
CA ALA A 410 -12.74 -19.39 -24.24
C ALA A 410 -11.20 -19.34 -24.21
N ASN A 411 -10.58 -20.52 -24.35
CA ASN A 411 -9.15 -20.77 -24.18
C ASN A 411 -8.32 -20.38 -25.42
N SER A 412 -8.19 -19.09 -25.71
CA SER A 412 -7.13 -18.61 -26.60
C SER A 412 -6.48 -17.35 -26.01
N ALA A 413 -5.14 -17.33 -25.95
CA ALA A 413 -4.36 -16.23 -25.38
C ALA A 413 -4.64 -14.86 -26.07
N SER A 414 -5.12 -14.88 -27.31
CA SER A 414 -5.59 -13.69 -28.04
C SER A 414 -6.96 -13.19 -27.59
N GLU A 415 -7.89 -14.06 -27.17
CA GLU A 415 -9.20 -13.66 -26.64
C GLU A 415 -9.12 -13.14 -25.21
N ALA A 416 -8.17 -13.63 -24.40
CA ALA A 416 -7.93 -13.13 -23.05
C ALA A 416 -7.52 -11.65 -23.05
N GLN A 417 -6.61 -11.25 -23.95
CA GLN A 417 -6.13 -9.87 -24.05
C GLN A 417 -7.16 -8.92 -24.69
N ALA A 418 -7.88 -9.35 -25.73
CA ALA A 418 -9.02 -8.59 -26.28
C ALA A 418 -10.14 -8.41 -25.23
N GLY A 419 -10.35 -9.41 -24.37
CA GLY A 419 -11.27 -9.37 -23.25
C GLY A 419 -10.84 -8.41 -22.12
N VAL A 420 -9.54 -8.22 -21.89
CA VAL A 420 -9.01 -7.24 -20.91
C VAL A 420 -9.20 -5.81 -21.40
N ILE A 421 -8.93 -5.52 -22.67
CA ILE A 421 -9.17 -4.17 -23.24
C ILE A 421 -10.67 -3.88 -23.30
N ARG A 422 -11.49 -4.82 -23.79
CA ARG A 422 -12.96 -4.73 -23.67
C ARG A 422 -13.41 -4.62 -22.23
N LYS A 423 -12.71 -5.17 -21.24
CA LYS A 423 -13.03 -4.98 -19.82
C LYS A 423 -12.71 -3.58 -19.32
N TRP A 424 -11.62 -2.96 -19.74
CA TRP A 424 -11.35 -1.56 -19.37
C TRP A 424 -12.30 -0.59 -20.09
N THR A 425 -12.63 -0.85 -21.36
CA THR A 425 -13.68 -0.10 -22.06
C THR A 425 -15.06 -0.40 -21.49
N MET A 426 -15.36 -1.65 -21.10
CA MET A 426 -16.62 -2.03 -20.43
C MET A 426 -16.71 -1.56 -18.99
N ILE A 427 -15.63 -1.45 -18.23
CA ILE A 427 -15.66 -0.83 -16.89
C ILE A 427 -15.92 0.68 -17.03
N GLY A 428 -15.45 1.31 -18.11
CA GLY A 428 -15.83 2.67 -18.50
C GLY A 428 -17.27 2.78 -19.02
N THR A 429 -17.74 1.85 -19.86
CA THR A 429 -19.08 1.93 -20.49
C THR A 429 -20.21 1.34 -19.65
N GLU A 430 -19.96 0.35 -18.78
CA GLU A 430 -20.87 -0.11 -17.71
C GLU A 430 -20.93 0.90 -16.55
N TRP A 431 -20.17 2.01 -16.62
CA TRP A 431 -20.29 3.18 -15.75
C TRP A 431 -20.61 4.47 -16.50
N GLY A 432 -20.82 4.42 -17.81
CA GLY A 432 -21.59 5.45 -18.51
C GLY A 432 -22.95 5.61 -17.80
N ALA A 433 -23.67 6.71 -18.01
CA ALA A 433 -24.83 7.15 -17.21
C ALA A 433 -25.92 6.09 -16.86
N GLU A 434 -25.87 4.88 -17.44
CA GLU A 434 -26.75 3.74 -17.22
C GLU A 434 -26.08 2.52 -16.54
N GLY A 435 -24.89 2.67 -15.96
CA GLY A 435 -24.30 1.63 -15.13
C GLY A 435 -25.22 1.24 -13.98
N PRO A 436 -25.35 -0.05 -13.63
CA PRO A 436 -26.30 -0.46 -12.61
C PRO A 436 -25.92 0.22 -11.29
N ALA A 437 -26.88 0.93 -10.68
CA ALA A 437 -26.71 1.66 -9.42
C ALA A 437 -26.01 0.84 -8.30
N SER A 438 -26.02 -0.49 -8.43
CA SER A 438 -25.29 -1.45 -7.60
C SER A 438 -23.77 -1.21 -7.56
N THR A 439 -23.12 -0.81 -8.65
CA THR A 439 -21.65 -0.68 -8.66
C THR A 439 -21.19 0.58 -7.92
N ARG A 440 -21.93 1.69 -8.05
CA ARG A 440 -21.66 2.91 -7.27
C ARG A 440 -21.94 2.70 -5.79
N ALA A 441 -23.01 1.99 -5.46
CA ALA A 441 -23.33 1.61 -4.08
C ALA A 441 -22.26 0.71 -3.46
N ALA A 442 -21.78 -0.31 -4.20
CA ALA A 442 -20.70 -1.18 -3.74
C ALA A 442 -19.41 -0.38 -3.45
N MET A 443 -19.08 0.58 -4.31
CA MET A 443 -17.93 1.46 -4.10
C MET A 443 -18.06 2.37 -2.89
N LEU A 444 -19.22 2.98 -2.72
CA LEU A 444 -19.50 3.74 -1.50
C LEU A 444 -19.39 2.86 -0.27
N MET A 445 -19.80 1.59 -0.30
CA MET A 445 -19.58 0.69 0.84
C MET A 445 -18.11 0.40 1.09
N VAL A 446 -17.32 0.11 0.04
CA VAL A 446 -15.88 -0.18 0.15
C VAL A 446 -15.10 1.01 0.68
N VAL A 447 -15.48 2.25 0.36
CA VAL A 447 -14.81 3.46 0.85
C VAL A 447 -15.37 3.92 2.19
N CYS A 448 -16.70 3.95 2.36
CA CYS A 448 -17.31 4.46 3.58
C CYS A 448 -17.04 3.58 4.81
N TRP A 449 -16.95 2.25 4.67
CA TRP A 449 -16.71 1.38 5.82
C TRP A 449 -15.33 1.60 6.46
N PRO A 450 -14.21 1.58 5.70
CA PRO A 450 -12.89 1.93 6.24
C PRO A 450 -12.83 3.34 6.81
N VAL A 451 -13.46 4.31 6.15
CA VAL A 451 -13.48 5.71 6.60
C VAL A 451 -14.28 5.84 7.90
N ALA A 452 -15.43 5.18 8.02
CA ALA A 452 -16.21 5.13 9.26
C ALA A 452 -15.42 4.43 10.38
N LEU A 453 -14.73 3.33 10.07
CA LEU A 453 -13.87 2.65 11.04
C LEU A 453 -12.70 3.54 11.48
N MET A 454 -12.08 4.28 10.56
CA MET A 454 -11.03 5.24 10.86
C MET A 454 -11.56 6.37 11.77
N LEU A 455 -12.69 6.97 11.41
CA LEU A 455 -13.32 8.05 12.18
C LEU A 455 -13.70 7.59 13.59
N THR A 456 -14.31 6.41 13.73
CA THR A 456 -14.65 5.85 15.04
C THR A 456 -13.41 5.56 15.86
N THR A 457 -12.33 5.08 15.23
CA THR A 457 -11.03 4.85 15.88
C THR A 457 -10.39 6.16 16.35
N VAL A 458 -10.44 7.22 15.54
CA VAL A 458 -9.96 8.57 15.91
C VAL A 458 -10.80 9.16 17.05
N LEU A 459 -12.13 9.03 17.01
CA LEU A 459 -13.02 9.48 18.07
C LEU A 459 -12.79 8.71 19.38
N ALA A 460 -12.56 7.40 19.30
CA ALA A 460 -12.19 6.58 20.46
C ALA A 460 -10.85 7.05 21.05
N ALA A 461 -9.84 7.28 20.22
CA ALA A 461 -8.55 7.82 20.65
C ALA A 461 -8.70 9.21 21.30
N TRP A 462 -9.54 10.07 20.74
CA TRP A 462 -9.85 11.39 21.30
C TRP A 462 -10.55 11.32 22.66
N SER A 463 -11.52 10.41 22.82
CA SER A 463 -12.20 10.18 24.09
C SER A 463 -11.25 9.67 25.18
N LEU A 464 -10.28 8.84 24.80
CA LEU A 464 -9.26 8.32 25.71
C LEU A 464 -8.27 9.42 26.13
N ASP A 465 -7.92 10.33 25.23
CA ASP A 465 -7.03 11.47 25.51
C ASP A 465 -7.67 12.49 26.46
N ARG A 466 -8.98 12.71 26.34
CA ARG A 466 -9.74 13.64 27.20
C ARG A 466 -10.13 13.09 28.56
N SER A 467 -10.04 11.77 28.78
CA SER A 467 -10.36 11.21 30.09
C SER A 467 -9.40 11.83 31.10
N PRO A 468 -9.90 12.66 32.04
CA PRO A 468 -9.05 13.36 32.97
C PRO A 468 -8.25 12.30 33.69
N SER A 469 -6.95 12.24 33.43
CA SER A 469 -6.03 11.47 34.24
C SER A 469 -6.31 11.95 35.65
N LEU A 470 -6.97 11.11 36.45
CA LEU A 470 -7.29 11.31 37.86
C LEU A 470 -6.27 12.28 38.41
N ALA A 471 -6.69 13.55 38.48
CA ALA A 471 -5.82 14.63 38.85
C ALA A 471 -5.14 14.13 40.11
N HIS A 472 -3.81 13.99 40.06
CA HIS A 472 -3.05 13.71 41.25
C HIS A 472 -3.56 14.72 42.27
N SER A 473 -4.39 14.25 43.21
CA SER A 473 -4.62 14.97 44.43
C SER A 473 -3.22 15.13 44.97
N LYS A 474 -2.68 16.34 44.84
CA LYS A 474 -1.69 16.81 45.77
C LYS A 474 -2.40 16.70 47.13
N SER A 475 -2.27 15.54 47.75
CA SER A 475 -2.49 15.40 49.17
C SER A 475 -1.31 16.14 49.78
N ASP A 476 -1.54 17.41 50.06
CA ASP A 476 -0.84 18.14 51.12
C ASP A 476 -1.12 17.45 52.47
#